data_AF-A0A3D4ICC7-F1
#
_entry.id   AF-A0A3D4ICC7-F1
#
_cell.length_a   1.000
_cell.length_b   1.000
_cell.length_c   1.000
_cell.angle_alpha   90.00
_cell.angle_beta   90.00
_cell.angle_gamma   90.00
#
_symmetry.space_group_name_H-M   'P 1'
#
loop_
_entity.id
_entity.type
_entity.pdbx_description
1 polymer ?
#
loop_
_entity_poly.entity_id
_entity_poly.type
_entity_poly.pdbx_seq_one_letter_code
_entity_poly.pdbx_strand_id
1 'polypeptide(L)'
;DIGLFRSPTLRNIALTAPYMHDGRFNTLQEVINHYDHGLVRSPTLDPLFFNGRPKGLSEVEKKALIAFLNTLSDPEFTQNPTFRPN
;
A
#
# COMPACT_ATOMS: atom_id res chain seq x y z
N ASP A 1 -2.60 -0.83 -22.58
CA ASP A 1 -2.23 0.19 -21.58
C ASP A 1 -3.38 0.78 -20.79
N ILE A 2 -4.64 0.67 -21.23
CA ILE A 2 -5.80 1.16 -20.46
C ILE A 2 -5.86 0.43 -19.10
N GLY A 3 -5.74 1.18 -17.99
CA GLY A 3 -5.84 0.67 -16.63
C GLY A 3 -4.53 0.16 -16.00
N LEU A 4 -3.38 0.27 -16.70
CA LEU A 4 -2.07 -0.03 -16.13
C LEU A 4 -1.51 1.17 -15.36
N PHE A 5 -0.99 0.92 -14.16
CA PHE A 5 -0.31 1.92 -13.34
C PHE A 5 1.09 1.44 -12.98
N ARG A 6 2.04 2.37 -12.91
CA ARG A 6 3.38 2.07 -12.41
C ARG A 6 3.30 1.73 -10.93
N SER A 7 3.98 0.66 -10.52
CA SER A 7 4.16 0.33 -9.10
C SER A 7 4.87 1.49 -8.39
N PRO A 8 4.25 2.10 -7.36
CA PRO A 8 4.90 3.16 -6.60
C PRO A 8 6.01 2.58 -5.71
N THR A 9 6.93 3.44 -5.26
CA THR A 9 7.86 3.10 -4.19
C THR A 9 7.11 2.94 -2.87
N LEU A 10 7.61 2.07 -1.98
CA LEU A 10 7.08 1.89 -0.63
C LEU A 10 7.87 2.65 0.44
N ARG A 11 8.91 3.41 0.05
CA ARG A 11 9.65 4.26 1.00
C ARG A 11 8.74 5.39 1.49
N ASN A 12 8.72 5.62 2.80
CA ASN A 12 7.84 6.57 3.49
C ASN A 12 6.34 6.31 3.27
N ILE A 13 5.95 5.09 2.88
CA ILE A 13 4.56 4.81 2.53
C ILE A 13 3.60 5.14 3.67
N ALA A 14 3.99 4.91 4.93
CA ALA A 14 3.15 5.19 6.10
C ALA A 14 2.78 6.68 6.28
N LEU A 15 3.47 7.59 5.57
CA LEU A 15 3.30 9.04 5.66
C LEU A 15 2.64 9.64 4.41
N THR A 16 2.16 8.81 3.48
CA THR A 16 1.71 9.24 2.14
C THR A 16 0.24 8.99 1.87
N ALA A 17 -0.56 8.80 2.92
CA ALA A 17 -2.01 8.73 2.76
C ALA A 17 -2.53 10.02 2.06
N PRO A 18 -3.58 9.93 1.22
CA PRO A 18 -4.33 8.72 0.87
C PRO A 18 -3.60 7.81 -0.16
N TYR A 19 -3.99 6.54 -0.20
CA TYR A 19 -3.31 5.48 -0.97
C TYR A 19 -4.02 5.13 -2.28
N MET A 20 -3.30 4.40 -3.14
CA MET A 20 -3.67 4.05 -4.53
C MET A 20 -3.59 5.24 -5.49
N HIS A 21 -3.74 4.98 -6.79
CA HIS A 21 -3.62 6.01 -7.83
C HIS A 21 -4.75 7.05 -7.80
N ASP A 22 -5.86 6.73 -7.15
CA ASP A 22 -7.06 7.57 -7.03
C ASP A 22 -7.38 7.98 -5.58
N GLY A 23 -6.49 7.68 -4.63
CA GLY A 23 -6.64 8.10 -3.23
C GLY A 23 -7.82 7.45 -2.50
N ARG A 24 -8.35 6.31 -2.98
CA ARG A 24 -9.58 5.71 -2.43
C ARG A 24 -9.45 5.14 -1.01
N PHE A 25 -8.23 4.96 -0.50
CA PHE A 25 -7.98 4.39 0.83
C PHE A 25 -7.24 5.35 1.73
N ASN A 26 -7.64 5.43 2.99
CA ASN A 26 -7.03 6.31 4.00
C ASN A 26 -5.98 5.59 4.84
N THR A 27 -5.98 4.26 4.84
CA THR A 27 -5.11 3.44 5.69
C THR A 27 -4.40 2.33 4.91
N LEU A 28 -3.20 1.94 5.36
CA LEU A 28 -2.49 0.76 4.83
C LEU A 28 -3.28 -0.54 5.06
N GLN A 29 -4.10 -0.59 6.11
CA GLN A 29 -4.97 -1.73 6.39
C GLN A 29 -6.01 -1.95 5.27
N GLU A 30 -6.62 -0.87 4.77
CA GLU A 30 -7.55 -0.94 3.64
C GLU A 30 -6.86 -1.41 2.36
N VAL A 31 -5.63 -0.93 2.11
CA VAL A 31 -4.82 -1.39 0.97
C VAL A 31 -4.54 -2.89 1.07
N ILE A 32 -4.12 -3.39 2.23
CA ILE A 32 -3.84 -4.82 2.44
C ILE A 32 -5.11 -5.65 2.26
N ASN A 33 -6.24 -5.22 2.85
CA ASN A 33 -7.52 -5.89 2.70
C ASN A 33 -8.00 -5.91 1.23
N HIS A 34 -7.72 -4.86 0.46
CA HIS A 34 -8.02 -4.81 -0.96
C HIS A 34 -7.30 -5.93 -1.74
N TYR A 35 -6.00 -6.11 -1.50
CA TYR A 35 -5.23 -7.17 -2.16
C TYR A 35 -5.53 -8.57 -1.64
N ASP A 36 -5.93 -8.70 -0.37
CA ASP A 36 -6.29 -9.99 0.25
C ASP A 36 -7.64 -10.52 -0.25
N HIS A 37 -8.68 -9.68 -0.27
CA HIS A 37 -10.04 -10.10 -0.62
C HIS A 37 -10.89 -9.07 -1.40
N GLY A 38 -10.42 -7.84 -1.56
CA GLY A 38 -11.20 -6.74 -2.16
C GLY A 38 -11.05 -6.57 -3.68
N LEU A 39 -10.37 -7.47 -4.39
CA LEU A 39 -10.20 -7.40 -5.84
C LEU A 39 -11.51 -7.77 -6.57
N VAL A 40 -11.95 -6.89 -7.46
CA VAL A 40 -13.12 -7.09 -8.31
C VAL A 40 -12.66 -7.45 -9.72
N ARG A 41 -13.23 -8.51 -10.29
CA ARG A 41 -12.95 -8.90 -11.68
C ARG A 41 -13.36 -7.77 -12.63
N SER A 42 -12.42 -7.37 -13.48
CA SER A 42 -12.67 -6.44 -14.58
C SER A 42 -11.85 -6.85 -15.81
N PRO A 43 -12.20 -6.37 -17.01
CA PRO A 43 -11.42 -6.62 -18.23
C PRO A 43 -9.97 -6.12 -18.17
N THR A 44 -9.66 -5.20 -17.26
CA THR A 44 -8.33 -4.59 -17.10
C THR A 44 -7.54 -5.18 -15.92
N LEU A 45 -8.11 -6.12 -15.17
CA LEU A 45 -7.42 -6.76 -14.05
C LEU A 45 -6.40 -7.79 -14.57
N ASP A 46 -5.17 -7.73 -14.08
CA ASP A 46 -4.12 -8.66 -14.46
C ASP A 46 -4.48 -10.11 -14.02
N PRO A 47 -4.43 -11.10 -14.94
CA PRO A 47 -4.71 -12.49 -14.62
C PRO A 47 -3.87 -13.10 -13.49
N LEU A 48 -2.68 -12.58 -13.22
CA LEU A 48 -1.81 -13.05 -12.13
C LEU A 48 -2.47 -12.90 -10.76
N PHE A 49 -3.37 -11.93 -10.58
CA PHE A 49 -4.14 -11.78 -9.34
C PHE A 49 -5.12 -12.93 -9.08
N PHE A 50 -5.43 -13.77 -10.07
CA PHE A 50 -6.26 -14.96 -9.84
C PHE A 50 -5.47 -16.11 -9.19
N ASN A 51 -4.19 -16.25 -9.53
CA ASN A 51 -3.36 -17.39 -9.13
C ASN A 51 -2.34 -17.05 -8.03
N GLY A 52 -1.90 -15.80 -7.94
CA GLY A 52 -0.87 -15.34 -7.02
C GLY A 52 -1.37 -14.54 -5.81
N ARG A 53 -2.69 -14.36 -5.66
CA ARG A 53 -3.24 -13.61 -4.52
C ARG A 53 -3.00 -14.33 -3.19
N PRO A 54 -2.80 -13.58 -2.09
CA PRO A 54 -2.91 -14.12 -0.75
C PRO A 54 -4.25 -14.86 -0.59
N LYS A 55 -4.24 -16.02 0.04
CA LYS A 55 -5.44 -16.84 0.26
C LYS A 55 -5.99 -16.62 1.68
N GLY A 56 -6.23 -15.36 2.03
CA GLY A 56 -6.73 -14.99 3.36
C GLY A 56 -5.59 -14.86 4.37
N LEU A 57 -5.01 -13.67 4.43
CA LEU A 57 -4.08 -13.30 5.49
C LEU A 57 -4.83 -13.27 6.82
N SER A 58 -4.23 -13.85 7.85
CA SER A 58 -4.69 -13.68 9.22
C SER A 58 -4.48 -12.23 9.70
N GLU A 59 -5.24 -11.82 10.72
CA GLU A 59 -5.07 -10.49 11.30
C GLU A 59 -3.67 -10.27 11.89
N VAL A 60 -3.00 -11.34 12.32
CA VAL A 60 -1.61 -11.29 12.79
C VAL A 60 -0.66 -10.97 11.63
N GLU A 61 -0.81 -11.64 10.49
CA GLU A 61 0.01 -11.39 9.29
C GLU A 61 -0.22 -9.99 8.73
N LYS A 62 -1.48 -9.52 8.70
CA LYS A 62 -1.78 -8.14 8.28
C LYS A 62 -1.09 -7.11 9.17
N LYS A 63 -1.15 -7.28 10.50
CA LYS A 63 -0.44 -6.42 11.45
C LYS A 63 1.08 -6.48 11.28
N ALA A 64 1.63 -7.66 11.03
CA ALA A 64 3.05 -7.84 10.77
C ALA A 64 3.49 -7.12 9.48
N LEU A 65 2.69 -7.20 8.41
CA LEU A 65 2.93 -6.46 7.17
C LEU A 65 2.89 -4.95 7.39
N ILE A 66 1.91 -4.43 8.13
CA ILE A 66 1.85 -3.00 8.47
C ILE A 66 3.07 -2.59 9.29
N ALA A 67 3.45 -3.38 10.29
CA ALA A 67 4.65 -3.13 11.08
C ALA A 67 5.91 -3.09 10.20
N PHE A 68 6.04 -4.02 9.25
CA PHE A 68 7.12 -4.02 8.27
C PHE A 68 7.08 -2.77 7.36
N LEU A 69 5.92 -2.39 6.81
CA LEU A 69 5.81 -1.19 5.97
C LEU A 69 6.16 0.09 6.74
N ASN A 70 5.86 0.14 8.03
CA ASN A 70 6.26 1.26 8.88
C ASN A 70 7.79 1.37 9.04
N THR A 71 8.55 0.27 8.95
CA THR A 71 10.03 0.33 8.99
C THR A 71 10.63 0.95 7.73
N LEU A 72 9.87 1.02 6.63
CA LEU A 72 10.27 1.69 5.39
C LEU A 72 10.07 3.20 5.44
N SER A 73 9.60 3.73 6.57
CA SER A 73 9.32 5.14 6.77
C SER A 73 10.21 5.72 7.85
N ASP A 74 10.72 6.92 7.60
CA ASP A 74 11.55 7.67 8.54
C ASP A 74 10.80 8.95 8.97
N PRO A 75 9.98 8.88 10.04
CA PRO A 75 9.22 10.04 10.51
C PRO A 75 10.12 11.13 11.11
N GLU A 76 11.29 10.78 11.66
CA GLU A 76 12.22 11.77 12.21
C GLU A 76 12.85 12.62 11.12
N PHE A 77 13.26 12.02 10.00
CA PHE A 77 13.76 12.78 8.86
C PHE A 77 12.73 13.74 8.26
N THR A 78 11.46 13.33 8.20
CA THR A 78 10.39 14.11 7.55
C THR A 78 9.80 15.21 8.44
N GLN A 79 9.83 15.04 9.76
CA GLN A 79 9.18 15.99 10.68
C GLN A 79 10.16 16.91 11.41
N ASN A 80 11.46 16.57 11.45
CA ASN A 80 12.46 17.38 12.13
C ASN A 80 12.64 18.76 11.45
N PRO A 81 12.37 19.88 12.16
CA PRO A 81 12.52 21.23 11.61
C PRO A 81 13.93 21.56 11.13
N THR A 82 14.94 20.87 11.67
CA THR A 82 16.37 21.07 11.35
C THR A 82 16.73 20.62 9.93
N PHE A 83 15.93 19.72 9.34
CA PHE A 83 16.13 19.20 7.97
C PHE A 83 15.18 19.83 6.94
N ARG A 84 14.41 20.85 7.32
CA ARG A 84 13.54 21.58 6.37
C ARG A 84 14.39 22.54 5.53
N PRO A 85 14.28 22.53 4.19
CA PRO A 85 14.91 23.55 3.37
C PRO A 85 14.30 24.92 3.70
N ASN A 86 15.16 25.96 3.73
CA ASN A 86 14.78 27.36 3.95
C ASN A 86 13.81 27.88 2.89
#